data_AF-A0A2E3ITR0-F1
#
_entry.id   AF-A0A2E3ITR0-F1
#
_cell.length_a   1.000
_cell.length_b   1.000
_cell.length_c   1.000
_cell.angle_alpha   90.00
_cell.angle_beta   90.00
_cell.angle_gamma   90.00
#
_symmetry.space_group_name_H-M   'P 1'
#
loop_
_entity.id
_entity.type
_entity.pdbx_description
1 polymer ?
#
loop_
_entity_poly.entity_id
_entity_poly.type
_entity_poly.pdbx_seq_one_letter_code
_entity_poly.pdbx_strand_id
1 'polypeptide(L)'
;MIKNQLIALSTAFLRDRNIRRKLLFAFTLITLLFSVCGGFVIDNLLKENLILFIIYWIFAILLVLLMILMALYDMLRSKIEIINEAKIEVDKIIEDINENILEKNNSENDTSK
;
A
#
# COMPACT_ATOMS: atom_id res chain seq x y z
N MET A 1 2.95 24.82 -11.18
CA MET A 1 2.43 23.89 -12.21
C MET A 1 3.06 22.49 -12.09
N ILE A 2 4.39 22.37 -12.07
CA ILE A 2 5.12 21.08 -11.93
C ILE A 2 4.80 20.33 -10.62
N LYS A 3 4.69 21.05 -9.49
CA LYS A 3 4.41 20.44 -8.17
C LYS A 3 3.07 19.68 -8.12
N ASN A 4 2.01 20.21 -8.74
CA ASN A 4 0.70 19.57 -8.72
C ASN A 4 0.66 18.32 -9.60
N GLN A 5 1.40 18.32 -10.72
CA GLN A 5 1.56 17.12 -11.53
C GLN A 5 2.41 16.07 -10.81
N LEU A 6 3.44 16.48 -10.09
CA LEU A 6 4.25 15.57 -9.26
C LEU A 6 3.39 14.91 -8.19
N ILE A 7 2.60 15.69 -7.44
CA ILE A 7 1.70 15.18 -6.40
C ILE A 7 0.63 14.26 -7.00
N ALA A 8 0.07 14.60 -8.17
CA ALA A 8 -0.89 13.76 -8.88
C ALA A 8 -0.26 12.44 -9.35
N LEU A 9 0.98 12.47 -9.86
CA LEU A 9 1.71 11.27 -10.24
C LEU A 9 2.06 10.41 -9.02
N SER A 10 2.55 11.03 -7.94
CA SER A 10 2.87 10.34 -6.68
C SER A 10 1.62 9.66 -6.12
N THR A 11 0.50 10.38 -6.06
CA THR A 11 -0.76 9.81 -5.56
C THR A 11 -1.33 8.73 -6.48
N ALA A 12 -1.15 8.84 -7.80
CA ALA A 12 -1.53 7.78 -8.75
C ALA A 12 -0.67 6.52 -8.57
N PHE A 13 0.65 6.67 -8.42
CA PHE A 13 1.58 5.58 -8.12
C PHE A 13 1.27 4.90 -6.77
N LEU A 14 0.89 5.68 -5.75
CA LEU A 14 0.50 5.14 -4.44
C LEU A 14 -0.90 4.51 -4.45
N ARG A 15 -1.74 4.74 -5.47
CA ARG A 15 -3.09 4.17 -5.51
C ARG A 15 -3.09 2.70 -5.91
N ASP A 16 -2.18 2.30 -6.78
CA ASP A 16 -2.09 0.93 -7.29
C ASP A 16 -1.37 0.00 -6.30
N ARG A 17 -2.06 -1.06 -5.88
CA ARG A 17 -1.58 -2.08 -4.95
C ARG A 17 -0.31 -2.79 -5.45
N ASN A 18 -0.21 -3.08 -6.75
CA ASN A 18 0.96 -3.74 -7.30
C ASN A 18 2.20 -2.83 -7.27
N ILE A 19 2.00 -1.54 -7.56
CA ILE A 19 3.07 -0.55 -7.53
C ILE A 19 3.56 -0.32 -6.11
N ARG A 20 2.66 -0.17 -5.12
CA ARG A 20 3.03 -0.03 -3.70
C ARG A 20 3.89 -1.20 -3.22
N ARG A 21 3.49 -2.43 -3.53
CA ARG A 21 4.21 -3.65 -3.13
C ARG A 21 5.58 -3.78 -3.80
N LYS A 22 5.68 -3.47 -5.10
CA LYS A 22 6.96 -3.42 -5.81
C LYS A 22 7.90 -2.36 -5.23
N LEU A 23 7.36 -1.21 -4.87
CA LEU A 23 8.13 -0.11 -4.28
C LEU A 23 8.63 -0.48 -2.87
N LEU A 24 7.78 -1.09 -2.04
CA LEU A 24 8.21 -1.65 -0.74
C LEU A 24 9.34 -2.65 -0.91
N PHE A 25 9.19 -3.62 -1.83
CA PHE A 25 10.23 -4.63 -2.09
C PHE A 25 11.55 -4.00 -2.56
N ALA A 26 11.49 -3.03 -3.49
CA ALA A 26 12.66 -2.30 -3.96
C ALA A 26 13.35 -1.54 -2.82
N PHE A 27 12.58 -0.84 -1.96
CA PHE A 27 13.12 -0.14 -0.80
C PHE A 27 13.75 -1.09 0.22
N THR A 28 13.14 -2.25 0.48
CA THR A 28 13.72 -3.26 1.36
C THR A 28 15.03 -3.78 0.81
N LEU A 29 15.09 -4.09 -0.48
CA LEU A 29 16.33 -4.56 -1.13
C LEU A 29 17.43 -3.50 -1.10
N ILE A 30 17.10 -2.24 -1.39
CA ILE A 30 18.04 -1.11 -1.30
C ILE A 30 18.56 -0.96 0.13
N THR A 31 17.67 -0.99 1.13
CA THR A 31 18.05 -0.82 2.54
C THR A 31 18.95 -1.96 3.03
N LEU A 32 18.67 -3.18 2.57
CA LEU A 32 19.48 -4.36 2.86
C LEU A 32 20.87 -4.24 2.22
N LEU A 33 20.93 -3.94 0.92
CA LEU A 33 22.20 -3.74 0.20
C LEU A 33 23.01 -2.61 0.79
N PHE A 34 22.36 -1.51 1.17
CA PHE A 34 22.99 -0.38 1.84
C PHE A 34 23.62 -0.86 3.15
N SER A 35 22.85 -1.47 4.06
CA SER A 35 23.38 -1.96 5.34
C SER A 35 24.55 -2.93 5.17
N VAL A 36 24.48 -3.85 4.20
CA VAL A 36 25.55 -4.81 3.92
C VAL A 36 26.82 -4.10 3.41
N CYS A 37 26.67 -3.15 2.49
CA CYS A 37 27.79 -2.34 2.02
C CYS A 37 28.47 -1.59 3.17
N GLY A 38 27.70 -0.95 4.05
CA GLY A 38 28.23 -0.22 5.19
C GLY A 38 29.00 -1.09 6.17
N GLY A 39 28.52 -2.32 6.40
CA GLY A 39 29.16 -3.25 7.33
C GLY A 39 30.36 -4.01 6.79
N PHE A 40 30.42 -4.28 5.48
CA PHE A 40 31.45 -5.15 4.89
C PHE A 40 32.36 -4.46 3.87
N VAL A 41 31.81 -3.63 2.99
CA VAL A 41 32.55 -3.09 1.85
C VAL A 41 33.28 -1.81 2.22
N ILE A 42 32.62 -0.94 2.98
CA ILE A 42 33.07 0.43 3.26
C ILE A 42 33.53 0.58 4.72
N ASP A 43 33.58 -0.52 5.48
CA ASP A 43 33.88 -0.53 6.93
C ASP A 43 35.22 0.13 7.26
N ASN A 44 36.27 -0.14 6.47
CA ASN A 44 37.58 0.48 6.66
C ASN A 44 37.53 2.01 6.47
N LEU A 45 36.78 2.50 5.46
CA LEU A 45 36.63 3.94 5.20
C LEU A 45 35.81 4.63 6.29
N LEU A 46 34.82 3.92 6.83
CA LEU A 46 33.95 4.39 7.89
C LEU A 46 34.68 4.48 9.23
N LYS A 47 35.60 3.56 9.51
CA LYS A 47 36.43 3.55 10.72
C LYS A 47 37.40 4.74 10.78
N GLU A 48 37.92 5.17 9.63
CA GLU A 48 38.84 6.31 9.55
C GLU A 48 38.14 7.64 9.86
N ASN A 49 36.84 7.76 9.60
CA ASN A 49 36.09 9.01 9.71
C ASN A 49 34.80 8.85 10.51
N LEU A 50 34.87 9.16 11.81
CA LEU A 50 33.75 9.01 12.76
C LEU A 50 32.49 9.80 12.36
N ILE A 51 32.65 10.98 11.75
CA ILE A 51 31.52 11.78 11.24
C ILE A 51 30.82 11.05 10.09
N LEU A 52 31.59 10.47 9.17
CA LEU A 52 31.07 9.75 8.00
C LEU A 52 30.31 8.50 8.45
N PHE A 53 30.84 7.79 9.46
CA PHE A 53 30.18 6.66 10.11
C PHE A 53 28.80 7.05 10.66
N ILE A 54 28.72 8.13 11.44
CA ILE A 54 27.45 8.57 12.04
C ILE A 54 26.43 8.96 10.97
N ILE A 55 26.83 9.75 9.97
CA ILE A 55 25.93 10.17 8.89
C ILE A 55 25.40 8.95 8.12
N TYR A 56 26.28 8.00 7.83
CA TYR A 56 25.93 6.77 7.12
C TYR A 56 24.87 5.96 7.87
N TRP A 57 25.07 5.71 9.16
CA TRP A 57 24.13 4.92 9.96
C TRP A 57 22.84 5.67 10.27
N ILE A 58 22.88 6.99 10.46
CA ILE A 58 21.66 7.81 10.56
C ILE A 58 20.83 7.69 9.28
N PHE A 59 21.48 7.75 8.11
CA PHE A 59 20.80 7.59 6.85
C PHE A 59 20.20 6.17 6.69
N ALA A 60 20.93 5.14 7.13
CA ALA A 60 20.40 3.77 7.16
C ALA A 60 19.15 3.65 8.05
N ILE A 61 19.17 4.24 9.25
CA ILE A 61 18.01 4.28 10.15
C ILE A 61 16.84 5.01 9.50
N LEU A 62 17.10 6.12 8.80
CA LEU A 62 16.07 6.89 8.10
C LEU A 62 15.42 6.07 6.97
N LEU A 63 16.20 5.29 6.23
CA LEU A 63 15.68 4.37 5.21
C LEU A 63 14.78 3.30 5.83
N VAL A 64 15.20 2.70 6.95
CA VAL A 64 14.37 1.72 7.69
C VAL A 64 13.08 2.36 8.18
N LEU A 65 13.14 3.57 8.72
CA LEU A 65 11.96 4.30 9.19
C LEU A 65 10.98 4.58 8.04
N LEU A 66 11.50 5.00 6.89
CA LEU A 66 10.69 5.22 5.68
C LEU A 66 10.04 3.92 5.20
N MET A 67 10.77 2.80 5.23
CA MET A 67 10.25 1.48 4.88
C MET A 67 9.11 1.06 5.81
N ILE A 68 9.26 1.27 7.13
CA ILE A 68 8.20 1.00 8.11
C ILE A 68 6.96 1.87 7.82
N LEU A 69 7.14 3.15 7.55
CA LEU A 69 6.03 4.06 7.25
C LEU A 69 5.28 3.63 5.99
N MET A 70 6.00 3.25 4.93
CA MET A 70 5.42 2.71 3.71
C MET A 70 4.67 1.39 3.95
N ALA A 71 5.20 0.52 4.83
CA ALA A 71 4.56 -0.74 5.17
C ALA A 71 3.26 -0.52 5.95
N LEU A 72 3.25 0.42 6.90
CA LEU A 72 2.03 0.83 7.61
C LEU A 72 0.99 1.38 6.64
N TYR A 73 1.40 2.24 5.71
CA TYR A 73 0.51 2.78 4.68
C TYR A 73 -0.09 1.67 3.81
N ASP A 74 0.71 0.71 3.34
CA ASP A 74 0.22 -0.40 2.53
C ASP A 74 -0.76 -1.29 3.32
N MET A 75 -0.49 -1.53 4.60
CA MET A 75 -1.39 -2.29 5.47
C MET A 75 -2.74 -1.58 5.65
N LEU A 76 -2.73 -0.29 5.97
CA LEU A 76 -3.95 0.52 6.15
C LEU A 76 -4.77 0.56 4.85
N ARG A 77 -4.11 0.80 3.71
CA ARG A 77 -4.80 0.90 2.43
C ARG A 77 -5.36 -0.44 1.96
N SER A 78 -4.63 -1.54 2.18
CA SER A 78 -5.12 -2.88 1.85
C SER A 78 -6.35 -3.25 2.67
N LYS A 79 -6.44 -2.84 3.94
CA LYS A 79 -7.64 -3.07 4.76
C LYS A 79 -8.87 -2.33 4.23
N ILE A 80 -8.70 -1.08 3.80
CA ILE A 80 -9.78 -0.28 3.22
C ILE A 80 -10.30 -0.91 1.92
N GLU A 81 -9.39 -1.41 1.08
CA GLU A 81 -9.73 -2.08 -0.18
C GLU A 81 -10.59 -3.33 0.06
N ILE A 82 -10.20 -4.18 1.02
CA ILE A 82 -10.97 -5.37 1.41
C ILE A 82 -12.36 -5.01 1.94
N ILE A 83 -12.46 -3.97 2.77
CA ILE A 83 -13.76 -3.53 3.32
C ILE A 83 -14.69 -3.01 2.21
N ASN A 84 -14.14 -2.30 1.23
CA ASN A 84 -14.92 -1.80 0.10
C ASN A 84 -15.39 -2.92 -0.82
N GLU A 85 -14.54 -3.91 -1.10
CA GLU A 85 -14.94 -5.10 -1.87
C GLU A 85 -16.06 -5.86 -1.16
N ALA A 86 -15.94 -6.09 0.15
CA ALA A 86 -16.97 -6.75 0.96
C ALA A 86 -18.30 -5.97 0.99
N LYS A 87 -18.24 -4.63 1.06
CA LYS A 87 -19.46 -3.78 0.98
C LYS A 87 -20.15 -3.92 -0.37
N ILE A 88 -19.41 -3.90 -1.48
CA ILE A 88 -19.97 -4.04 -2.83
C ILE A 88 -20.65 -5.40 -3.00
N GLU A 89 -20.06 -6.47 -2.45
CA GLU A 89 -20.66 -7.81 -2.50
C GLU A 89 -21.96 -7.89 -1.69
N VAL A 90 -21.98 -7.31 -0.49
CA VAL A 90 -23.20 -7.24 0.34
C VAL A 90 -24.30 -6.42 -0.34
N ASP A 91 -23.97 -5.27 -0.93
CA ASP A 91 -24.95 -4.43 -1.62
C ASP A 91 -25.59 -5.16 -2.81
N LYS A 92 -24.80 -5.92 -3.58
CA LYS A 92 -25.33 -6.78 -4.65
C LYS A 92 -26.26 -7.86 -4.14
N ILE A 93 -25.90 -8.55 -3.05
CA ILE A 93 -26.76 -9.58 -2.46
C ILE A 93 -28.10 -8.98 -1.99
N ILE A 94 -28.08 -7.77 -1.42
CA ILE A 94 -29.30 -7.06 -1.01
C ILE A 94 -30.17 -6.69 -2.22
N GLU A 95 -29.55 -6.22 -3.31
CA GLU A 95 -30.23 -5.90 -4.57
C GLU A 95 -30.90 -7.15 -5.17
N ASP A 96 -30.16 -8.25 -5.29
CA ASP A 96 -30.66 -9.54 -5.79
C ASP A 96 -31.84 -10.06 -4.93
N ILE A 97 -31.75 -9.93 -3.59
CA ILE A 97 -32.84 -10.33 -2.69
C ILE A 97 -34.10 -9.47 -2.93
N ASN A 98 -33.94 -8.15 -3.05
CA ASN A 98 -35.07 -7.25 -3.29
C ASN A 98 -35.73 -7.52 -4.64
N GLU A 99 -34.95 -7.78 -5.69
CA GLU A 99 -35.47 -8.13 -7.01
C GLU A 99 -36.28 -9.44 -6.97
N ASN A 100 -35.73 -10.50 -6.35
CA ASN A 100 -36.44 -11.77 -6.18
C ASN A 100 -37.73 -11.64 -5.36
N ILE A 101 -37.75 -10.80 -4.32
CA ILE A 101 -38.96 -10.54 -3.52
C ILE A 101 -40.02 -9.82 -4.36
N LEU A 102 -39.61 -8.85 -5.19
CA LEU A 102 -40.52 -8.14 -6.09
C LEU A 102 -41.13 -9.09 -7.13
N GLU A 103 -40.32 -9.95 -7.75
CA GLU A 103 -40.81 -10.96 -8.69
C GLU A 103 -41.80 -11.92 -8.01
N LYS A 104 -41.48 -12.40 -6.81
CA LYS A 104 -42.36 -13.28 -6.05
C LYS A 104 -43.70 -12.63 -5.73
N ASN A 105 -43.69 -11.39 -5.24
CA ASN A 105 -44.92 -10.65 -4.90
C ASN A 105 -45.79 -10.35 -6.13
N ASN A 106 -45.17 -10.09 -7.29
CA ASN A 106 -45.90 -9.91 -8.54
C ASN A 106 -46.51 -11.22 -9.04
N SER A 107 -45.80 -12.35 -8.91
CA SER A 107 -46.31 -13.67 -9.27
C SER A 107 -47.50 -14.12 -8.40
N GLU A 108 -47.48 -13.85 -7.09
CA GLU A 108 -48.57 -14.18 -6.17
C GLU A 108 -49.82 -13.32 -6.43
N ASN A 109 -49.65 -12.05 -6.82
CA ASN A 109 -50.73 -11.14 -7.17
C ASN A 109 -51.42 -11.47 -8.52
N ASP A 110 -50.69 -12.04 -9.49
CA ASP A 110 -51.27 -12.47 -10.77
C ASP A 110 -52.05 -13.80 -10.65
N THR A 111 -51.75 -14.66 -9.66
CA THR A 111 -52.51 -15.89 -9.40
C THR A 111 -53.79 -15.72 -8.59
N SER A 112 -54.05 -14.52 -8.05
CA SER A 112 -55.22 -14.22 -7.19
C SER A 112 -56.34 -13.43 -7.90
N LYS A 113 -56.23 -13.25 -9.22
CA LYS A 113 -57.28 -12.72 -10.11
C LYS A 113 -57.85 -13.83 -10.99
#